data_AF-A0A1Z5K6J5-F1
#
_entry.id   AF-A0A1Z5K6J5-F1
#
_cell.length_a   1.000
_cell.length_b   1.000
_cell.length_c   1.000
_cell.angle_alpha   90.00
_cell.angle_beta   90.00
_cell.angle_gamma   90.00
#
_symmetry.space_group_name_H-M   'P 1'
#
loop_
_entity.id
_entity.type
_entity.pdbx_description
1 polymer ?
#
loop_
_entity_poly.entity_id
_entity_poly.type
_entity_poly.pdbx_seq_one_letter_code
_entity_poly.pdbx_strand_id
1 'polypeptide(L)'
;MLTSSIFRSTLRPSSRRCWIHVEKRLEELQLVLPPAPGPKANYNIVCHAAGGMLYVSGHLPVTLDGSMFTGRIGADGRDVAYGYQAARQAGLNIISTLKAQLGDLDRVEHIVKIFGIVQSTDDFKEQHKVMDGCSDLMMEVFGKTAGYHARSAIGTSTLPLDISVEVEAVVQLKPFVK
;
A
#
# COMPACT_ATOMS: atom_id res chain seq x y z
N MET A 1 38.21 25.09 -43.56
CA MET A 1 38.72 24.18 -42.51
C MET A 1 38.43 24.83 -41.16
N LEU A 2 37.37 24.37 -40.48
CA LEU A 2 36.94 24.87 -39.17
C LEU A 2 37.47 23.89 -38.11
N THR A 3 38.26 24.35 -37.14
CA THR A 3 38.77 23.53 -36.04
C THR A 3 38.05 23.87 -34.72
N SER A 4 37.23 22.92 -34.28
CA SER A 4 37.03 22.44 -32.91
C SER A 4 36.92 23.46 -31.76
N SER A 5 35.67 23.76 -31.36
CA SER A 5 35.32 24.26 -30.03
C SER A 5 35.14 23.08 -29.06
N ILE A 6 35.94 23.06 -27.99
CA ILE A 6 35.88 22.06 -26.91
C ILE A 6 34.80 22.51 -25.92
N PHE A 7 33.64 21.86 -25.96
CA PHE A 7 32.61 21.99 -24.93
C PHE A 7 32.99 21.12 -23.73
N ARG A 8 33.50 21.72 -22.66
CA ARG A 8 33.60 21.06 -21.35
C ARG A 8 32.20 20.96 -20.76
N SER A 9 31.56 19.78 -20.85
CA SER A 9 30.36 19.49 -20.09
C SER A 9 30.72 19.37 -18.61
N THR A 10 30.23 20.29 -17.79
CA THR A 10 30.25 20.17 -16.34
C THR A 10 29.32 19.02 -15.94
N LEU A 11 29.92 17.89 -15.56
CA LEU A 11 29.20 16.82 -14.85
C LEU A 11 28.66 17.42 -13.56
N ARG A 12 27.33 17.61 -13.49
CA ARG A 12 26.64 17.93 -12.25
C ARG A 12 26.85 16.76 -11.26
N PRO A 13 27.10 17.01 -9.97
CA PRO A 13 27.17 15.95 -8.98
C PRO A 13 25.83 15.22 -8.98
N SER A 14 25.87 13.88 -9.06
CA SER A 14 24.70 13.02 -8.95
C SER A 14 23.87 13.46 -7.74
N SER A 15 22.61 13.79 -7.97
CA SER A 15 21.65 13.93 -6.87
C SER A 15 21.74 12.65 -6.04
N ARG A 16 22.13 12.78 -4.77
CA ARG A 16 22.01 11.67 -3.83
C ARG A 16 20.54 11.27 -3.85
N ARG A 17 20.20 10.13 -4.43
CA ARG A 17 18.86 9.55 -4.24
C ARG A 17 18.69 9.46 -2.73
N CYS A 18 17.72 10.21 -2.20
CA CYS A 18 17.34 10.06 -0.81
C CYS A 18 16.61 8.72 -0.73
N TRP A 19 17.37 7.68 -0.42
CA TRP A 19 16.80 6.37 -0.12
C TRP A 19 16.07 6.51 1.22
N ILE A 20 14.78 6.22 1.22
CA ILE A 20 14.00 6.13 2.45
C ILE A 20 14.23 4.74 3.02
N HIS A 21 14.67 4.70 4.27
CA HIS A 21 14.76 3.46 5.05
C HIS A 21 13.39 3.22 5.69
N VAL A 22 12.64 2.25 5.17
CA VAL A 22 11.21 2.10 5.41
C VAL A 22 10.91 1.79 6.87
N GLU A 23 11.67 0.93 7.53
CA GLU A 23 11.47 0.63 8.96
C GLU A 23 11.69 1.87 9.84
N LYS A 24 12.68 2.69 9.50
CA LYS A 24 12.92 3.94 10.24
C LYS A 24 11.77 4.90 10.03
N ARG A 25 11.19 4.91 8.82
CA ARG A 25 10.03 5.74 8.51
C ARG A 25 8.80 5.33 9.31
N LEU A 26 8.58 4.03 9.53
CA LEU A 26 7.53 3.52 10.40
C LEU A 26 7.71 4.00 11.85
N GLU A 27 8.94 3.97 12.37
CA GLU A 27 9.28 4.48 13.71
C GLU A 27 9.02 5.98 13.83
N GLU A 28 9.47 6.78 12.86
CA GLU A 28 9.26 8.24 12.83
C GLU A 28 7.77 8.62 12.79
N LEU A 29 6.96 7.83 12.06
CA LEU A 29 5.52 8.01 11.98
C LEU A 29 4.77 7.42 13.18
N GLN A 30 5.48 6.80 14.12
CA GLN A 30 4.91 6.12 15.29
C GLN A 30 3.87 5.06 14.91
N LEU A 31 4.10 4.38 13.79
CA LEU A 31 3.23 3.34 13.28
C LEU A 31 3.66 1.99 13.83
N VAL A 32 2.76 1.36 14.60
CA VAL A 32 2.92 -0.02 15.07
C VAL A 32 2.32 -0.95 14.04
N LEU A 33 3.13 -1.85 13.48
CA LEU A 33 2.64 -2.87 12.59
C LEU A 33 1.90 -3.97 13.38
N PRO A 34 0.64 -4.28 13.02
CA PRO A 34 -0.06 -5.43 13.60
C PRO A 34 0.58 -6.76 13.19
N PRO A 35 0.22 -7.87 13.86
CA PRO A 35 0.61 -9.19 13.40
C PRO A 35 0.17 -9.43 11.95
N ALA A 36 1.07 -9.95 11.12
CA ALA A 36 0.74 -10.29 9.74
C ALA A 36 -0.43 -11.30 9.72
N PRO A 37 -1.54 -11.03 9.00
CA PRO A 37 -2.66 -11.94 8.96
C PRO A 37 -2.31 -13.25 8.24
N GLY A 38 -3.02 -14.32 8.58
CA GLY A 38 -3.02 -15.56 7.81
C GLY A 38 -4.16 -15.62 6.79
N PRO A 39 -4.10 -16.54 5.80
CA PRO A 39 -5.20 -16.74 4.86
C PRO A 39 -6.46 -17.19 5.58
N LYS A 40 -7.63 -16.73 5.12
CA LYS A 40 -8.94 -17.10 5.69
C LYS A 40 -9.59 -18.30 5.01
N ALA A 41 -8.96 -18.83 3.96
CA ALA A 41 -9.40 -19.99 3.19
C ALA A 41 -8.20 -20.62 2.46
N ASN A 42 -8.46 -21.46 1.44
CA ASN A 42 -7.45 -22.23 0.72
C ASN A 42 -6.73 -21.39 -0.36
N TYR A 43 -5.95 -20.39 0.05
CA TYR A 43 -5.14 -19.55 -0.83
C TYR A 43 -3.87 -19.04 -0.12
N ASN A 44 -2.89 -18.59 -0.90
CA ASN A 44 -1.69 -17.94 -0.36
C ASN A 44 -1.93 -16.45 -0.16
N ILE A 45 -1.46 -15.88 0.96
CA ILE A 45 -1.59 -14.43 1.21
C ILE A 45 -0.69 -13.59 0.30
N VAL A 46 0.43 -14.17 -0.17
CA VAL A 46 1.35 -13.58 -1.14
C VAL A 46 1.79 -14.65 -2.12
N CYS A 47 1.82 -14.29 -3.41
CA CYS A 47 2.39 -15.10 -4.48
C CYS A 47 3.51 -14.33 -5.20
N HIS A 48 4.65 -15.00 -5.42
CA HIS A 48 5.72 -14.48 -6.27
C HIS A 48 5.45 -14.80 -7.74
N ALA A 49 5.67 -13.82 -8.60
CA ALA A 49 5.58 -13.94 -10.05
C ALA A 49 6.89 -13.50 -10.73
N ALA A 50 6.97 -13.72 -12.04
CA ALA A 50 8.15 -13.37 -12.83
C ALA A 50 8.48 -11.87 -12.74
N GLY A 51 9.76 -11.54 -12.89
CA GLY A 51 10.23 -10.15 -12.85
C GLY A 51 10.32 -9.53 -11.47
N GLY A 52 10.11 -10.28 -10.37
CA GLY A 52 10.15 -9.74 -9.00
C GLY A 52 8.81 -9.16 -8.53
N MET A 53 7.73 -9.51 -9.21
CA MET A 53 6.37 -9.11 -8.85
C MET A 53 5.84 -9.95 -7.69
N LEU A 54 5.21 -9.31 -6.71
CA LEU A 54 4.43 -9.92 -5.64
C LEU A 54 2.98 -9.53 -5.81
N TYR A 55 2.12 -10.54 -5.81
CA TYR A 55 0.68 -10.38 -5.74
C TYR A 55 0.26 -10.65 -4.30
N VAL A 56 -0.31 -9.63 -3.66
CA VAL A 56 -0.77 -9.66 -2.27
C VAL A 56 -2.29 -9.75 -2.30
N SER A 57 -2.85 -10.80 -1.71
CA SER A 57 -4.31 -11.00 -1.64
C SER A 57 -5.00 -9.90 -0.83
N GLY A 58 -6.34 -9.89 -0.85
CA GLY A 58 -7.15 -8.95 -0.07
C GLY A 58 -6.82 -8.95 1.42
N HIS A 59 -6.60 -7.77 1.97
CA HIS A 59 -6.34 -7.51 3.38
C HIS A 59 -7.51 -6.77 3.99
N LEU A 60 -7.90 -7.27 5.16
CA LEU A 60 -9.00 -6.79 5.98
C LEU A 60 -8.51 -5.66 6.89
N PRO A 61 -9.40 -4.79 7.40
CA PRO A 61 -9.04 -3.68 8.27
C PRO A 61 -9.04 -4.13 9.74
N VAL A 62 -8.25 -5.17 10.04
CA VAL A 62 -8.09 -5.72 11.41
C VAL A 62 -7.15 -4.83 12.22
N THR A 63 -7.56 -4.41 13.40
CA THR A 63 -6.76 -3.60 14.34
C THR A 63 -5.86 -4.47 15.23
N LEU A 64 -4.97 -3.82 16.00
CA LEU A 64 -4.02 -4.50 16.89
C LEU A 64 -4.67 -5.40 17.95
N ASP A 65 -5.85 -5.01 18.45
CA ASP A 65 -6.64 -5.78 19.41
C ASP A 65 -7.50 -6.89 18.76
N GLY A 66 -7.40 -7.05 17.44
CA GLY A 66 -8.15 -8.04 16.66
C GLY A 66 -9.57 -7.60 16.28
N SER A 67 -10.01 -6.40 16.66
CA SER A 67 -11.27 -5.84 16.16
C SER A 67 -11.17 -5.49 14.67
N MET A 68 -12.30 -5.24 14.03
CA MET A 68 -12.35 -4.91 12.59
C MET A 68 -13.25 -3.72 12.35
N PHE A 69 -12.88 -2.89 11.38
CA PHE A 69 -13.82 -1.93 10.80
C PHE A 69 -14.85 -2.71 9.99
N THR A 70 -16.10 -2.72 10.47
CA THR A 70 -17.23 -3.41 9.84
C THR A 70 -18.35 -2.47 9.43
N GLY A 71 -19.23 -2.95 8.55
CA GLY A 71 -20.42 -2.28 8.05
C GLY A 71 -20.19 -1.39 6.82
N ARG A 72 -21.30 -0.94 6.24
CA ARG A 72 -21.32 -0.15 4.99
C ARG A 72 -20.97 1.33 5.25
N ILE A 73 -20.07 1.89 4.45
CA ILE A 73 -19.83 3.33 4.39
C ILE A 73 -21.05 4.01 3.76
N GLY A 74 -21.51 5.11 4.36
CA GLY A 74 -22.77 5.79 4.04
C GLY A 74 -23.97 5.32 4.89
N ALA A 75 -23.79 4.33 5.77
CA ALA A 75 -24.83 3.80 6.66
C ALA A 75 -24.42 3.87 8.14
N ASP A 76 -25.41 3.98 9.03
CA ASP A 76 -25.26 3.96 10.50
C ASP A 76 -24.14 4.87 11.04
N GLY A 77 -23.98 6.06 10.45
CA GLY A 77 -22.97 7.04 10.87
C GLY A 77 -21.54 6.73 10.41
N ARG A 78 -21.31 5.71 9.58
CA ARG A 78 -20.01 5.43 8.97
C ARG A 78 -19.81 6.31 7.75
N ASP A 79 -19.02 7.37 7.91
CA ASP A 79 -18.74 8.34 6.87
C ASP A 79 -17.41 8.06 6.14
N VAL A 80 -16.98 9.02 5.32
CA VAL A 80 -15.68 8.97 4.62
C VAL A 80 -14.51 8.84 5.60
N ALA A 81 -14.57 9.51 6.76
CA ALA A 81 -13.48 9.48 7.73
C ALA A 81 -13.34 8.10 8.37
N TYR A 82 -14.46 7.46 8.71
CA TYR A 82 -14.46 6.07 9.18
C TYR A 82 -13.89 5.12 8.11
N GLY A 83 -14.34 5.26 6.85
CA GLY A 83 -13.82 4.45 5.74
C GLY A 83 -12.33 4.69 5.48
N TYR A 84 -11.86 5.93 5.57
CA TYR A 84 -10.45 6.29 5.44
C TYR A 84 -9.60 5.54 6.47
N GLN A 85 -10.02 5.51 7.73
CA GLN A 85 -9.31 4.76 8.78
C GLN A 85 -9.34 3.25 8.51
N ALA A 86 -10.45 2.71 8.01
CA ALA A 86 -10.54 1.30 7.61
C ALA A 86 -9.54 0.98 6.49
N ALA A 87 -9.50 1.79 5.42
CA ALA A 87 -8.56 1.59 4.31
C ALA A 87 -7.10 1.73 4.76
N ARG A 88 -6.81 2.70 5.63
CA ARG A 88 -5.48 2.87 6.24
C ARG A 88 -5.09 1.64 7.06
N GLN A 89 -6.01 1.09 7.86
CA GLN A 89 -5.77 -0.12 8.66
C GLN A 89 -5.51 -1.34 7.76
N ALA A 90 -6.27 -1.52 6.68
CA ALA A 90 -6.00 -2.57 5.71
C ALA A 90 -4.62 -2.41 5.04
N GLY A 91 -4.22 -1.17 4.75
CA GLY A 91 -2.87 -0.84 4.28
C GLY A 91 -1.76 -1.21 5.28
N LEU A 92 -1.96 -0.96 6.58
CA LEU A 92 -1.01 -1.39 7.63
C LEU A 92 -0.89 -2.92 7.67
N ASN A 93 -1.99 -3.64 7.49
CA ASN A 93 -1.98 -5.10 7.43
C ASN A 93 -1.21 -5.61 6.20
N ILE A 94 -1.32 -4.94 5.05
CA ILE A 94 -0.49 -5.23 3.86
C ILE A 94 1.00 -5.05 4.19
N ILE A 95 1.38 -3.93 4.79
CA ILE A 95 2.78 -3.66 5.17
C ILE A 95 3.30 -4.72 6.13
N SER A 96 2.47 -5.15 7.08
CA SER A 96 2.80 -6.22 8.03
C SER A 96 3.07 -7.54 7.32
N THR A 97 2.24 -7.90 6.34
CA THR A 97 2.45 -9.07 5.48
C THR A 97 3.73 -8.94 4.66
N LEU A 98 4.00 -7.78 4.06
CA LEU A 98 5.24 -7.53 3.32
C LEU A 98 6.46 -7.68 4.23
N LYS A 99 6.42 -7.13 5.46
CA LYS A 99 7.51 -7.27 6.43
C LYS A 99 7.75 -8.73 6.80
N ALA A 100 6.69 -9.49 7.06
CA ALA A 100 6.78 -10.92 7.39
C ALA A 100 7.35 -11.75 6.22
N GLN A 101 6.99 -11.42 4.98
CA GLN A 101 7.46 -12.14 3.79
C GLN A 101 8.88 -11.76 3.37
N LEU A 102 9.25 -10.49 3.51
CA LEU A 102 10.51 -9.97 2.97
C LEU A 102 11.63 -9.91 4.02
N GLY A 103 11.30 -9.86 5.30
CA GLY A 103 12.21 -9.59 6.42
C GLY A 103 12.69 -8.13 6.47
N ASP A 104 12.84 -7.49 5.33
CA ASP A 104 13.31 -6.12 5.12
C ASP A 104 12.40 -5.43 4.09
N LEU A 105 11.73 -4.33 4.50
CA LEU A 105 10.82 -3.57 3.66
C LEU A 105 11.56 -2.70 2.64
N ASP A 106 12.85 -2.41 2.82
CA ASP A 106 13.68 -1.73 1.82
C ASP A 106 13.84 -2.57 0.55
N ARG A 107 13.45 -3.85 0.55
CA ARG A 107 13.40 -4.69 -0.64
C ARG A 107 12.26 -4.33 -1.61
N VAL A 108 11.27 -3.55 -1.17
CA VAL A 108 10.23 -3.02 -2.04
C VAL A 108 10.83 -1.94 -2.96
N GLU A 109 10.74 -2.16 -4.27
CA GLU A 109 11.12 -1.16 -5.27
C GLU A 109 9.96 -0.20 -5.52
N HIS A 110 8.75 -0.73 -5.68
CA HIS A 110 7.57 0.06 -6.03
C HIS A 110 6.26 -0.66 -5.66
N ILE A 111 5.31 0.06 -5.07
CA ILE A 111 3.91 -0.35 -5.00
C ILE A 111 3.32 -0.12 -6.39
N VAL A 112 3.10 -1.18 -7.16
CA VAL A 112 2.69 -1.07 -8.57
C VAL A 112 1.21 -0.70 -8.67
N LYS A 113 0.36 -1.39 -7.91
CA LYS A 113 -1.08 -1.17 -7.91
C LYS A 113 -1.70 -1.44 -6.56
N ILE A 114 -2.66 -0.61 -6.19
CA ILE A 114 -3.64 -0.89 -5.14
C ILE A 114 -5.01 -1.09 -5.79
N PHE A 115 -5.77 -2.08 -5.33
CA PHE A 115 -7.17 -2.23 -5.68
C PHE A 115 -7.99 -2.28 -4.39
N GLY A 116 -8.87 -1.29 -4.27
CA GLY A 116 -9.68 -1.06 -3.09
C GLY A 116 -11.14 -1.36 -3.35
N ILE A 117 -11.74 -2.16 -2.48
CA ILE A 117 -13.14 -2.53 -2.52
C ILE A 117 -13.78 -1.99 -1.25
N VAL A 118 -14.74 -1.07 -1.41
CA VAL A 118 -15.38 -0.37 -0.30
C VAL A 118 -16.83 -0.84 -0.18
N GLN A 119 -17.14 -1.55 0.90
CA GLN A 119 -18.53 -1.88 1.22
C GLN A 119 -19.26 -0.59 1.55
N SER A 120 -20.21 -0.18 0.68
CA SER A 120 -20.83 1.14 0.76
C SER A 120 -22.32 1.11 0.36
N THR A 121 -23.06 2.16 0.73
CA THR A 121 -24.44 2.35 0.28
C THR A 121 -24.49 2.68 -1.21
N ASP A 122 -25.64 2.43 -1.84
CA ASP A 122 -25.79 2.54 -3.29
C ASP A 122 -25.65 4.00 -3.78
N ASP A 123 -25.92 4.97 -2.90
CA ASP A 123 -25.81 6.41 -3.12
C ASP A 123 -24.43 6.97 -2.76
N PHE A 124 -23.57 6.23 -2.07
CA PHE A 124 -22.21 6.66 -1.76
C PHE A 124 -21.32 6.65 -3.02
N LYS A 125 -20.63 7.77 -3.30
CA LYS A 125 -19.77 7.97 -4.50
C LYS A 125 -18.35 8.42 -4.18
N GLU A 126 -17.95 8.34 -2.92
CA GLU A 126 -16.67 8.86 -2.42
C GLU A 126 -15.67 7.75 -2.06
N GLN A 127 -15.78 6.58 -2.70
CA GLN A 127 -14.87 5.44 -2.49
C GLN A 127 -13.40 5.83 -2.74
N HIS A 128 -13.15 6.76 -3.65
CA HIS A 128 -11.82 7.30 -3.91
C HIS A 128 -11.24 8.01 -2.68
N LYS A 129 -12.04 8.78 -1.93
CA LYS A 129 -11.62 9.44 -0.68
C LYS A 129 -11.40 8.46 0.46
N VAL A 130 -12.21 7.41 0.54
CA VAL A 130 -11.99 6.29 1.49
C VAL A 130 -10.64 5.63 1.21
N MET A 131 -10.36 5.31 -0.04
CA MET A 131 -9.11 4.65 -0.42
C MET A 131 -7.87 5.53 -0.31
N ASP A 132 -8.02 6.85 -0.16
CA ASP A 132 -6.90 7.74 0.16
C ASP A 132 -6.23 7.34 1.48
N GLY A 133 -6.95 6.73 2.43
CA GLY A 133 -6.35 6.23 3.67
C GLY A 133 -5.26 5.19 3.46
N CYS A 134 -5.47 4.26 2.52
CA CYS A 134 -4.43 3.32 2.12
C CYS A 134 -3.35 4.01 1.29
N SER A 135 -3.73 4.91 0.37
CA SER A 135 -2.76 5.53 -0.54
C SER A 135 -1.79 6.46 0.18
N ASP A 136 -2.29 7.30 1.09
CA ASP A 136 -1.49 8.19 1.92
C ASP A 136 -0.51 7.39 2.77
N LEU A 137 -0.95 6.29 3.39
CA LEU A 137 -0.07 5.40 4.15
C LEU A 137 1.09 4.87 3.29
N MET A 138 0.81 4.36 2.09
CA MET A 138 1.87 3.84 1.22
C MET A 138 2.88 4.93 0.84
N MET A 139 2.42 6.15 0.59
CA MET A 139 3.28 7.29 0.29
C MET A 139 4.06 7.79 1.51
N GLU A 140 3.47 7.76 2.69
CA GLU A 140 4.11 8.14 3.95
C GLU A 140 5.25 7.17 4.31
N VAL A 141 5.02 5.86 4.15
CA VAL A 141 5.92 4.79 4.56
C VAL A 141 7.01 4.51 3.52
N PHE A 142 6.65 4.33 2.25
CA PHE A 142 7.59 4.01 1.17
C PHE A 142 8.13 5.26 0.44
N GLY A 143 7.61 6.45 0.80
CA GLY A 143 7.92 7.70 0.11
C GLY A 143 7.24 7.85 -1.24
N LYS A 144 7.37 9.03 -1.84
CA LYS A 144 6.68 9.33 -3.11
C LYS A 144 7.16 8.48 -4.28
N THR A 145 8.42 8.07 -4.32
CA THR A 145 8.97 7.33 -5.47
C THR A 145 8.56 5.87 -5.49
N ALA A 146 8.46 5.21 -4.33
CA ALA A 146 8.08 3.80 -4.24
C ALA A 146 6.60 3.63 -3.84
N GLY A 147 6.01 4.61 -3.16
CA GLY A 147 4.64 4.53 -2.63
C GLY A 147 3.55 5.09 -3.55
N TYR A 148 3.85 5.87 -4.59
CA TYR A 148 2.84 6.23 -5.60
C TYR A 148 2.49 5.00 -6.45
N HIS A 149 1.21 4.78 -6.72
CA HIS A 149 0.75 3.56 -7.36
C HIS A 149 -0.44 3.83 -8.29
N ALA A 150 -0.64 2.93 -9.25
CA ALA A 150 -1.92 2.85 -9.94
C ALA A 150 -3.01 2.42 -8.95
N ARG A 151 -4.25 2.90 -9.12
CA ARG A 151 -5.34 2.56 -8.20
C ARG A 151 -6.66 2.36 -8.92
N SER A 152 -7.49 1.45 -8.38
CA SER A 152 -8.94 1.52 -8.58
C SER A 152 -9.62 1.44 -7.22
N ALA A 153 -10.71 2.18 -7.05
CA ALA A 153 -11.51 2.22 -5.84
C ALA A 153 -12.98 2.01 -6.25
N ILE A 154 -13.57 0.89 -5.87
CA ILE A 154 -14.94 0.53 -6.26
C ILE A 154 -15.83 0.37 -5.03
N GLY A 155 -17.13 0.57 -5.23
CA GLY A 155 -18.14 0.22 -4.23
C GLY A 155 -18.60 -1.22 -4.39
N THR A 156 -18.94 -1.88 -3.28
CA THR A 156 -19.64 -3.17 -3.25
C THR A 156 -20.79 -3.12 -2.23
N SER A 157 -21.79 -3.99 -2.39
CA SER A 157 -22.89 -4.14 -1.43
C SER A 157 -22.50 -4.89 -0.17
N THR A 158 -21.50 -5.79 -0.25
CA THR A 158 -21.03 -6.61 0.87
C THR A 158 -19.58 -7.08 0.66
N LEU A 159 -18.89 -7.34 1.77
CA LEU A 159 -17.59 -7.99 1.85
C LEU A 159 -17.61 -9.13 2.88
N PRO A 160 -16.70 -10.12 2.78
CA PRO A 160 -16.58 -11.18 3.77
C PRO A 160 -16.41 -10.64 5.19
N LEU A 161 -17.07 -11.29 6.16
CA LEU A 161 -17.04 -10.89 7.58
C LEU A 161 -17.61 -9.48 7.86
N ASP A 162 -18.38 -8.92 6.92
CA ASP A 162 -18.97 -7.58 7.00
C ASP A 162 -17.94 -6.46 7.18
N ILE A 163 -16.69 -6.65 6.73
CA ILE A 163 -15.66 -5.61 6.77
C ILE A 163 -16.05 -4.40 5.92
N SER A 164 -15.60 -3.21 6.30
CA SER A 164 -15.91 -1.99 5.55
C SER A 164 -15.08 -1.81 4.28
N VAL A 165 -13.84 -2.29 4.28
CA VAL A 165 -12.89 -2.11 3.18
C VAL A 165 -12.02 -3.35 3.05
N GLU A 166 -11.81 -3.81 1.81
CA GLU A 166 -10.79 -4.81 1.47
C GLU A 166 -9.79 -4.20 0.49
N VAL A 167 -8.49 -4.47 0.71
CA VAL A 167 -7.43 -3.92 -0.13
C VAL A 167 -6.48 -5.02 -0.59
N GLU A 168 -6.26 -5.13 -1.89
CA GLU A 168 -5.18 -5.95 -2.46
C GLU A 168 -4.06 -5.07 -3.02
N ALA A 169 -2.87 -5.65 -3.18
CA ALA A 169 -1.72 -4.94 -3.69
C ALA A 169 -0.91 -5.77 -4.68
N VAL A 170 -0.30 -5.08 -5.63
CA VAL A 170 0.74 -5.61 -6.51
C VAL A 170 2.00 -4.82 -6.23
N VAL A 171 3.09 -5.51 -5.91
CA VAL A 171 4.35 -4.92 -5.45
C VAL A 171 5.51 -5.42 -6.30
N GLN A 172 6.41 -4.55 -6.69
CA GLN A 172 7.66 -4.90 -7.37
C GLN A 172 8.79 -4.90 -6.35
N LEU A 173 9.61 -5.96 -6.32
CA LEU A 173 10.82 -6.01 -5.52
C LEU A 173 12.03 -5.50 -6.29
N LYS A 174 13.02 -5.03 -5.53
CA LYS A 174 14.37 -4.80 -6.03
C LYS A 174 14.95 -6.09 -6.62
N PRO A 175 15.76 -6.01 -7.69
CA PRO A 175 16.50 -7.16 -8.18
C PRO A 175 17.32 -7.77 -7.05
N PHE A 176 17.36 -9.10 -7.00
CA PHE A 176 18.33 -9.78 -6.16
C PHE A 176 19.73 -9.50 -6.69
N VAL A 177 20.49 -8.68 -5.98
CA VAL A 177 21.93 -8.54 -6.20
C VAL A 177 22.58 -9.68 -5.42
N LYS A 178 23.19 -10.62 -6.15
CA LYS A 178 24.04 -11.67 -5.56
C LYS A 178 25.40 -11.09 -5.19
#